data_AF-A0A3A4NNT2-F1
#
_entry.id   AF-A0A3A4NNT2-F1
#
_cell.length_a   1.000
_cell.length_b   1.000
_cell.length_c   1.000
_cell.angle_alpha   90.00
_cell.angle_beta   90.00
_cell.angle_gamma   90.00
#
_symmetry.space_group_name_H-M   'P 1'
#
loop_
_entity.id
_entity.type
_entity.pdbx_description
1 polymer ?
#
loop_
_entity_poly.entity_id
_entity_poly.type
_entity_poly.pdbx_seq_one_letter_code
_entity_poly.pdbx_strand_id
1 'polypeptide(L)'
;MHGSTYLYRIIDANANRAREGLRTVEEYLRLAQNSTELTFRLKSLRHEITETISKLRIEDQMIQARASDSDVGATDPAGSEAIRTSAGDIVVANLRRSQEALRVLEEFSKMISQEAACAFKKLRFSTYTIERDIRLRAPERQKPGGERDQK
;
A
#
# COMPACT_ATOMS: atom_id res chain seq x y z
N MET A 1 21.22 -13.58 -22.11
CA MET A 1 19.84 -13.51 -21.60
C MET A 1 19.71 -12.36 -20.60
N HIS A 2 19.70 -11.10 -21.06
CA HIS A 2 19.66 -9.91 -20.19
C HIS A 2 18.29 -9.18 -20.20
N GLY A 3 17.27 -9.76 -20.86
CA GLY A 3 15.99 -9.11 -21.10
C GLY A 3 14.96 -9.24 -19.98
N SER A 4 15.20 -10.05 -18.94
CA SER A 4 14.13 -10.47 -17.99
C SER A 4 14.30 -9.94 -16.56
N THR A 5 15.52 -9.59 -16.13
CA THR A 5 15.83 -9.30 -14.72
C THR A 5 15.17 -8.01 -14.22
N TYR A 6 15.05 -6.98 -15.07
CA TYR A 6 14.45 -5.70 -14.65
C TYR A 6 12.95 -5.84 -14.35
N LEU A 7 12.23 -6.69 -15.11
CA LEU A 7 10.80 -6.91 -14.92
C LEU A 7 10.50 -7.48 -13.53
N TYR A 8 11.23 -8.51 -13.13
CA TYR A 8 11.07 -9.14 -11.83
C TYR A 8 11.45 -8.20 -10.68
N ARG A 9 12.51 -7.40 -10.84
CA ARG A 9 12.87 -6.35 -9.87
C ARG A 9 11.77 -5.32 -9.68
N ILE A 10 11.20 -4.85 -10.78
CA ILE A 10 10.13 -3.85 -10.75
C ILE A 10 8.89 -4.41 -10.07
N ILE A 11 8.50 -5.66 -10.39
CA ILE A 11 7.34 -6.29 -9.75
C ILE A 11 7.60 -6.50 -8.25
N ASP A 12 8.76 -7.05 -7.86
CA ASP A 12 9.11 -7.28 -6.45
C ASP A 12 9.09 -5.98 -5.63
N ALA A 13 9.80 -4.95 -6.12
CA ALA A 13 9.89 -3.67 -5.43
C ALA A 13 8.51 -3.00 -5.27
N ASN A 14 7.67 -3.02 -6.31
CA ASN A 14 6.36 -2.37 -6.24
C ASN A 14 5.31 -3.21 -5.48
N ALA A 15 5.43 -4.54 -5.47
CA ALA A 15 4.63 -5.39 -4.60
C ALA A 15 4.93 -5.09 -3.12
N ASN A 16 6.20 -4.90 -2.77
CA ASN A 16 6.61 -4.50 -1.43
C ASN A 16 6.08 -3.11 -1.07
N ARG A 17 6.35 -2.09 -1.89
CA ARG A 17 5.88 -0.71 -1.67
C ARG A 17 4.38 -0.62 -1.50
N ALA A 18 3.61 -1.33 -2.33
CA ALA A 18 2.15 -1.35 -2.22
C ALA A 18 1.70 -1.89 -0.86
N ARG A 19 2.23 -3.05 -0.44
CA ARG A 19 1.84 -3.69 0.84
C ARG A 19 2.28 -2.89 2.06
N GLU A 20 3.49 -2.36 2.08
CA GLU A 20 4.01 -1.58 3.22
C GLU A 20 3.29 -0.24 3.38
N GLY A 21 2.97 0.44 2.29
CA GLY A 21 2.15 1.66 2.33
C GLY A 21 0.77 1.37 2.92
N LEU A 22 0.09 0.32 2.45
CA LEU A 22 -1.23 -0.07 3.00
C LEU A 22 -1.13 -0.53 4.46
N ARG A 23 -0.06 -1.23 4.85
CA ARG A 23 0.16 -1.70 6.23
C ARG A 23 0.31 -0.53 7.19
N THR A 24 1.02 0.52 6.77
CA THR A 24 1.18 1.74 7.57
C THR A 24 -0.16 2.41 7.86
N VAL A 25 -1.03 2.51 6.86
CA VAL A 25 -2.38 3.09 7.02
C VAL A 25 -3.30 2.19 7.85
N GLU A 26 -3.18 0.87 7.67
CA GLU A 26 -3.91 -0.12 8.47
C GLU A 26 -3.59 0.02 9.96
N GLU A 27 -2.32 0.19 10.32
CA GLU A 27 -1.93 0.37 11.73
C GLU A 27 -2.48 1.65 12.33
N TYR A 28 -2.45 2.76 11.60
CA TYR A 28 -3.06 4.00 12.06
C TYR A 28 -4.56 3.82 12.31
N LEU A 29 -5.28 3.22 11.37
CA LEU A 29 -6.72 3.01 11.50
C LEU A 29 -7.06 2.04 12.63
N ARG A 30 -6.24 0.99 12.82
CA ARG A 30 -6.42 -0.03 13.85
C ARG A 30 -6.17 0.54 15.25
N LEU A 31 -5.05 1.23 15.43
CA LEU A 31 -4.54 1.59 16.75
C LEU A 31 -4.93 3.00 17.19
N ALA A 32 -4.98 3.96 16.26
CA ALA A 32 -5.29 5.35 16.57
C ALA A 32 -6.77 5.70 16.35
N GLN A 33 -7.43 5.05 15.39
CA GLN A 33 -8.85 5.34 15.06
C GLN A 33 -9.81 4.21 15.46
N ASN A 34 -9.32 3.07 15.94
CA ASN A 34 -10.13 1.90 16.31
C ASN A 34 -11.14 1.49 15.22
N SER A 35 -10.81 1.71 13.94
CA SER A 35 -11.71 1.47 12.81
C SER A 35 -11.60 0.04 12.31
N THR A 36 -12.43 -0.86 12.84
CA THR A 36 -12.43 -2.28 12.45
C THR A 36 -12.72 -2.48 10.96
N GLU A 37 -13.71 -1.76 10.42
CA GLU A 37 -14.14 -1.87 9.02
C GLU A 37 -13.01 -1.51 8.04
N LEU A 38 -12.39 -0.34 8.20
CA LEU A 38 -11.33 0.11 7.29
C LEU A 38 -10.04 -0.70 7.46
N THR A 39 -9.73 -1.13 8.69
CA THR A 39 -8.63 -2.04 8.98
C THR A 39 -8.79 -3.35 8.20
N PHE A 40 -9.99 -3.94 8.24
CA PHE A 40 -10.27 -5.18 7.51
C PHE A 40 -10.14 -4.99 6.00
N ARG A 41 -10.69 -3.90 5.45
CA ARG A 41 -10.59 -3.60 4.01
C ARG A 41 -9.13 -3.47 3.54
N LEU A 42 -8.28 -2.79 4.31
CA LEU A 42 -6.85 -2.68 3.98
C LEU A 42 -6.12 -4.01 4.09
N LYS A 43 -6.40 -4.80 5.13
CA LYS A 43 -5.86 -6.15 5.29
C LYS A 43 -6.22 -7.06 4.10
N SER A 44 -7.48 -7.03 3.66
CA SER A 44 -7.96 -7.80 2.51
C SER A 44 -7.26 -7.37 1.23
N LEU A 45 -7.10 -6.07 0.97
CA LEU A 45 -6.33 -5.59 -0.18
C LEU A 45 -4.89 -6.08 -0.16
N ARG A 46 -4.21 -6.07 1.00
CA ARG A 46 -2.85 -6.59 1.10
C ARG A 46 -2.77 -8.08 0.78
N HIS A 47 -3.74 -8.88 1.24
CA HIS A 47 -3.82 -10.29 0.86
C HIS A 47 -4.07 -10.48 -0.63
N GLU A 48 -5.02 -9.77 -1.23
CA GLU A 48 -5.30 -9.87 -2.67
C GLU A 48 -4.09 -9.47 -3.53
N ILE A 49 -3.28 -8.49 -3.10
CA ILE A 49 -2.01 -8.15 -3.75
C ILE A 49 -1.06 -9.36 -3.71
N THR A 50 -0.87 -9.98 -2.53
CA THR A 50 0.00 -11.15 -2.38
C THR A 50 -0.48 -12.30 -3.25
N GLU A 51 -1.78 -12.61 -3.24
CA GLU A 51 -2.36 -13.69 -4.06
C GLU A 51 -2.18 -13.43 -5.56
N THR A 52 -2.39 -12.18 -6.00
CA THR A 52 -2.20 -11.79 -7.41
C THR A 52 -0.75 -11.99 -7.84
N ILE A 53 0.22 -11.65 -6.98
CA ILE A 53 1.64 -11.88 -7.22
C ILE A 53 1.95 -13.38 -7.26
N SER A 54 1.47 -14.17 -6.31
CA SER A 54 1.71 -15.63 -6.27
C SER A 54 1.18 -16.33 -7.53
N LYS A 55 0.04 -15.88 -8.08
CA LYS A 55 -0.53 -16.41 -9.33
C LYS A 55 0.36 -16.18 -10.55
N LEU A 56 1.27 -15.21 -10.52
CA LEU A 56 2.24 -15.00 -11.61
C LEU A 56 3.30 -16.11 -11.66
N ARG A 57 3.53 -16.86 -10.56
CA ARG A 57 4.54 -17.92 -10.46
C ARG A 57 5.95 -17.46 -10.85
N ILE A 58 6.32 -16.25 -10.39
CA ILE A 58 7.62 -15.61 -10.66
C ILE A 58 8.46 -15.35 -9.40
N GLU A 59 8.13 -16.00 -8.29
CA GLU A 59 8.75 -15.72 -6.98
C GLU A 59 10.26 -15.98 -6.97
N ASP A 60 10.70 -17.12 -7.53
CA ASP A 60 12.12 -17.43 -7.63
C ASP A 60 12.88 -16.39 -8.46
N GLN A 61 12.28 -15.94 -9.57
CA GLN A 61 12.87 -14.92 -10.42
C GLN A 61 12.93 -13.56 -9.71
N MET A 62 11.92 -13.20 -8.92
CA MET A 62 11.94 -11.99 -8.08
C MET A 62 13.07 -12.05 -7.04
N ILE A 63 13.22 -13.18 -6.36
CA ILE A 63 14.28 -13.39 -5.36
C ILE A 63 15.66 -13.31 -6.03
N GLN A 64 15.87 -14.00 -7.14
CA GLN A 64 17.13 -13.99 -7.88
C GLN A 64 17.49 -12.62 -8.45
N ALA A 65 16.47 -11.83 -8.81
CA ALA A 65 16.67 -10.52 -9.40
C ALA A 65 16.84 -9.40 -8.35
N ARG A 66 16.54 -9.64 -7.06
CA ARG A 66 16.69 -8.64 -6.00
C ARG A 66 18.11 -8.10 -5.95
N ALA A 67 18.19 -6.79 -5.81
CA ALA A 67 19.43 -6.05 -5.77
C ALA A 67 19.31 -4.85 -4.83
N SER A 68 18.79 -5.08 -3.62
CA SER A 68 18.50 -4.03 -2.63
C SER A 68 19.72 -3.17 -2.30
N ASP A 69 20.91 -3.77 -2.24
CA ASP A 69 22.17 -3.09 -1.87
C ASP A 69 22.74 -2.22 -3.01
N SER A 70 22.24 -2.39 -4.23
CA SER A 70 22.67 -1.64 -5.43
C SER A 70 21.51 -0.96 -6.13
N ASP A 71 20.35 -0.87 -5.48
CA ASP A 71 19.23 -0.10 -5.99
C ASP A 71 19.59 1.39 -5.90
N VAL A 72 19.43 2.09 -7.03
CA VAL A 72 19.69 3.53 -7.12
C VAL A 72 18.81 4.29 -6.11
N GLY A 73 17.65 3.76 -5.75
CA GLY A 73 16.77 4.31 -4.71
C GLY A 73 17.14 3.96 -3.27
N ALA A 74 18.10 3.06 -3.02
CA ALA A 74 18.53 2.69 -1.67
C ALA A 74 19.37 3.80 -1.00
N THR A 75 19.98 4.66 -1.81
CA THR A 75 20.73 5.84 -1.40
C THR A 75 20.01 7.11 -1.80
N ASP A 76 18.69 7.20 -1.58
CA ASP A 76 18.02 8.50 -1.61
C ASP A 76 18.29 9.21 -0.27
N PRO A 77 19.25 10.16 -0.20
CA PRO A 77 19.60 10.83 1.04
C PRO A 77 18.56 11.93 1.24
N ALA A 78 17.43 11.58 1.85
CA ALA A 78 16.55 12.51 2.56
C ALA A 78 16.18 13.83 1.82
N GLY A 79 16.18 13.85 0.48
CA GLY A 79 15.96 15.08 -0.29
C GLY A 79 14.49 15.49 -0.39
N SER A 80 13.58 14.58 -0.05
CA SER A 80 12.13 14.79 -0.10
C SER A 80 11.37 14.18 1.08
N GLU A 81 12.03 13.98 2.23
CA GLU A 81 11.34 13.75 3.49
C GLU A 81 10.65 15.07 3.90
N ALA A 82 9.56 15.40 3.20
CA ALA A 82 8.65 16.43 3.65
C ALA A 82 8.27 16.11 5.10
N ILE A 83 8.59 17.03 6.00
CA ILE A 83 8.25 16.94 7.42
C ILE A 83 6.76 16.60 7.50
N ARG A 84 6.43 15.42 8.03
CA ARG A 84 5.04 15.02 8.20
C ARG A 84 4.53 15.71 9.45
N THR A 85 3.61 16.64 9.24
CA THR A 85 3.06 17.47 10.32
C THR A 85 1.87 16.80 11.03
N SER A 86 1.29 15.75 10.45
CA SER A 86 0.16 15.04 11.03
C SER A 86 0.08 13.56 10.62
N ALA A 87 -0.65 12.76 11.39
CA ALA A 87 -0.98 11.38 11.01
C ALA A 87 -1.81 11.32 9.72
N GLY A 88 -2.62 12.35 9.42
CA GLY A 88 -3.33 12.47 8.15
C GLY A 88 -2.38 12.55 6.94
N ASP A 89 -1.29 13.31 7.06
CA ASP A 89 -0.27 13.40 6.00
C ASP A 89 0.44 12.06 5.76
N ILE A 90 0.69 11.31 6.84
CA ILE A 90 1.24 9.95 6.77
C ILE A 90 0.28 9.04 6.01
N VAL A 91 -1.01 9.05 6.36
CA VAL A 91 -2.04 8.23 5.69
C VAL A 91 -2.13 8.55 4.21
N VAL A 92 -2.28 9.83 3.86
CA VAL A 92 -2.44 10.27 2.46
C VAL A 92 -1.23 9.88 1.62
N ALA A 93 -0.02 10.12 2.10
CA ALA A 93 1.15 9.81 1.29
C ALA A 93 1.36 8.30 1.11
N ASN A 94 1.06 7.49 2.13
CA ASN A 94 1.17 6.04 2.00
C ASN A 94 0.12 5.46 1.06
N LEU A 95 -1.13 5.97 1.08
CA LEU A 95 -2.15 5.60 0.09
C LEU A 95 -1.71 5.95 -1.33
N ARG A 96 -1.19 7.16 -1.55
CA ARG A 96 -0.71 7.60 -2.87
C ARG A 96 0.46 6.76 -3.38
N ARG A 97 1.43 6.47 -2.53
CA ARG A 97 2.56 5.58 -2.89
C ARG A 97 2.08 4.16 -3.23
N SER A 98 1.11 3.64 -2.47
CA SER A 98 0.51 2.34 -2.79
C SER A 98 -0.27 2.37 -4.11
N GLN A 99 -0.98 3.44 -4.42
CA GLN A 99 -1.68 3.63 -5.69
C GLN A 99 -0.71 3.68 -6.89
N GLU A 100 0.40 4.40 -6.75
CA GLU A 100 1.48 4.45 -7.74
C GLU A 100 2.14 3.08 -7.92
N ALA A 101 2.45 2.39 -6.83
CA ALA A 101 3.01 1.04 -6.88
C ALA A 101 2.05 0.05 -7.57
N LEU A 102 0.76 0.11 -7.27
CA LEU A 102 -0.28 -0.69 -7.95
C LEU A 102 -0.41 -0.34 -9.43
N ARG A 103 -0.19 0.92 -9.82
CA ARG A 103 -0.16 1.34 -11.23
C ARG A 103 1.03 0.72 -11.96
N VAL A 104 2.20 0.67 -11.32
CA VAL A 104 3.39 0.02 -11.89
C VAL A 104 3.14 -1.49 -12.03
N LEU A 105 2.59 -2.14 -11.00
CA LEU A 105 2.22 -3.56 -11.07
C LEU A 105 1.20 -3.85 -12.19
N GLU A 106 0.18 -2.99 -12.35
CA GLU A 106 -0.81 -3.08 -13.43
C GLU A 106 -0.14 -3.07 -14.81
N GLU A 107 0.80 -2.15 -15.07
CA GLU A 107 1.44 -2.02 -16.38
C GLU A 107 2.44 -3.13 -16.65
N PHE A 108 3.35 -3.43 -15.71
CA PHE A 108 4.39 -4.45 -15.92
C PHE A 108 3.82 -5.88 -15.92
N SER A 109 2.73 -6.15 -15.20
CA SER A 109 2.10 -7.47 -15.26
C SER A 109 1.49 -7.78 -16.61
N LYS A 110 1.18 -6.79 -17.47
CA LYS A 110 0.69 -7.05 -18.84
C LYS A 110 1.70 -7.85 -19.68
N MET A 111 2.98 -7.76 -19.35
CA MET A 111 4.05 -8.52 -20.02
C MET A 111 4.05 -10.00 -19.63
N ILE A 112 3.30 -10.39 -18.59
CA ILE A 112 3.28 -11.75 -18.02
C ILE A 112 1.87 -12.35 -18.07
N SER A 113 0.86 -11.60 -17.59
CA SER A 113 -0.53 -12.03 -17.49
C SER A 113 -1.50 -10.84 -17.55
N GLN A 114 -2.35 -10.83 -18.57
CA GLN A 114 -3.44 -9.86 -18.71
C GLN A 114 -4.43 -9.95 -17.53
N GLU A 115 -4.66 -11.15 -16.98
CA GLU A 115 -5.52 -11.35 -15.82
C GLU A 115 -4.97 -10.65 -14.58
N ALA A 116 -3.66 -10.80 -14.32
CA ALA A 116 -3.00 -10.12 -13.20
C ALA A 116 -3.01 -8.60 -13.38
N ALA A 117 -2.78 -8.09 -14.59
CA ALA A 117 -2.90 -6.67 -14.88
C ALA A 117 -4.31 -6.13 -14.56
N CYS A 118 -5.35 -6.86 -14.97
CA CYS A 118 -6.74 -6.52 -14.62
C CYS A 118 -7.00 -6.55 -13.11
N ALA A 119 -6.42 -7.51 -12.38
CA ALA A 119 -6.52 -7.59 -10.92
C ALA A 119 -5.85 -6.37 -10.25
N PHE A 120 -4.63 -6.01 -10.63
CA PHE A 120 -3.95 -4.82 -10.08
C PHE A 120 -4.69 -3.52 -10.40
N LYS A 121 -5.30 -3.41 -11.58
CA LYS A 121 -6.21 -2.29 -11.88
C LYS A 121 -7.35 -2.22 -10.87
N LYS A 122 -8.06 -3.33 -10.62
CA LYS A 122 -9.15 -3.36 -9.63
C LYS A 122 -8.67 -2.96 -8.24
N LEU A 123 -7.54 -3.52 -7.79
CA LEU A 123 -6.93 -3.20 -6.50
C LEU A 123 -6.59 -1.69 -6.38
N ARG A 124 -6.02 -1.10 -7.43
CA ARG A 124 -5.76 0.35 -7.48
C ARG A 124 -7.03 1.17 -7.32
N PHE A 125 -8.10 0.82 -8.02
CA PHE A 125 -9.37 1.52 -7.86
C PHE A 125 -9.96 1.37 -6.45
N SER A 126 -9.86 0.18 -5.84
CA SER A 126 -10.27 -0.03 -4.45
C SER A 126 -9.51 0.88 -3.47
N THR A 127 -8.22 1.15 -3.72
CA THR A 127 -7.46 2.10 -2.88
C THR A 127 -7.96 3.55 -2.99
N TYR A 128 -8.48 3.99 -4.14
CA TYR A 128 -9.11 5.31 -4.26
C TYR A 128 -10.40 5.40 -3.45
N THR A 129 -11.21 4.34 -3.49
CA THR A 129 -12.43 4.27 -2.70
C THR A 129 -12.13 4.32 -1.20
N ILE A 130 -11.13 3.55 -0.75
CA ILE A 130 -10.71 3.58 0.66
C ILE A 130 -10.17 4.95 1.06
N GLU A 131 -9.34 5.59 0.23
CA GLU A 131 -8.86 6.95 0.51
C GLU A 131 -10.02 7.93 0.68
N ARG A 132 -11.00 7.89 -0.22
CA ARG A 132 -12.19 8.72 -0.12
C ARG A 132 -12.95 8.45 1.18
N ASP A 133 -13.19 7.19 1.51
CA ASP A 133 -13.95 6.82 2.72
C ASP A 133 -13.21 7.22 4.01
N ILE A 134 -11.87 7.13 4.04
CA ILE A 134 -11.03 7.63 5.13
C ILE A 134 -11.19 9.15 5.28
N ARG A 135 -11.15 9.91 4.17
CA ARG A 135 -11.23 11.38 4.19
C ARG A 135 -12.64 11.91 4.50
N LEU A 136 -13.67 11.18 4.10
CA LEU A 136 -15.07 11.57 4.30
C LEU A 136 -15.64 11.13 5.65
N ARG A 137 -14.96 10.27 6.40
CA ARG A 137 -15.33 10.03 7.80
C ARG A 137 -15.17 11.33 8.58
N ALA A 138 -16.29 11.87 9.06
CA ALA A 138 -16.26 12.89 10.10
C ALA A 138 -15.51 12.32 11.31
N PRO A 139 -14.70 13.12 12.03
CA PRO A 139 -14.15 12.66 13.30
C PRO A 139 -15.32 12.21 14.18
N GLU A 140 -15.34 10.94 14.58
CA GLU A 140 -16.29 10.49 15.59
C GLU A 140 -16.13 11.44 16.78
N ARG A 141 -17.20 12.21 17.07
CA ARG A 141 -17.23 13.05 18.27
C ARG A 141 -16.89 12.10 19.42
N GLN A 142 -15.75 12.33 20.07
CA GLN A 142 -15.52 11.78 21.39
C GLN A 142 -16.76 12.16 22.19
N LYS A 143 -17.56 11.17 22.60
CA LYS A 143 -18.65 11.42 23.54
C LYS A 143 -17.98 12.10 24.74
N PRO A 144 -18.41 13.31 25.16
CA PRO A 144 -17.87 13.88 26.37
C PRO A 144 -18.11 12.86 27.48
N GLY A 145 -17.03 12.46 28.15
CA GLY A 145 -17.09 11.53 29.27
C GLY A 145 -18.12 12.05 30.27
N GLY A 146 -19.09 11.19 30.61
CA GLY A 146 -20.21 11.55 31.47
C GLY A 146 -19.73 12.23 32.74
N GLU A 147 -20.38 13.36 33.05
CA GLU A 147 -20.36 13.94 34.39
C GLU A 147 -20.70 12.84 35.38
N ARG A 148 -19.73 12.49 36.23
CA ARG A 148 -20.03 11.81 37.48
C ARG A 148 -20.54 12.90 38.41
N ASP A 149 -21.87 13.02 38.47
CA ASP A 149 -22.56 13.67 39.56
C ASP A 149 -22.06 13.07 40.88
N GLN A 150 -21.33 13.89 41.64
CA GLN A 150 -21.11 13.65 43.07
C GLN A 150 -22.21 14.41 43.81
N LYS A 151 -23.20 13.67 44.30
CA LYS A 151 -23.98 14.03 45.49
C LYS A 151 -24.07 12.81 46.39
#